data_AF-A0A3S1FNY0-F1
#
_entry.id   AF-A0A3S1FNY0-F1
#
_cell.length_a   1.000
_cell.length_b   1.000
_cell.length_c   1.000
_cell.angle_alpha   90.00
_cell.angle_beta   90.00
_cell.angle_gamma   90.00
#
_symmetry.space_group_name_H-M   'P 1'
#
loop_
_entity.id
_entity.type
_entity.pdbx_description
1 polymer ?
#
loop_
_entity_poly.entity_id
_entity_poly.type
_entity_poly.pdbx_seq_one_letter_code
_entity_poly.pdbx_strand_id
1 'polypeptide(L)'
;FESLAYDRVNQLMPLMQRTGSKGDAVLGGSIAAVTVGIEILRLRNAQQSSAIPAEPALSITNFLRGLARELLFRRPGEPQTATITVARQYAAGIAERSEAADMLQIAASLRIIAAAIEDFPDFFAKDRV
;
A
#
# COMPACT_ATOMS: atom_id res chain seq x y z
N PHE A 1 22.01 5.49 -9.56
CA PHE A 1 20.61 5.67 -9.11
C PHE A 1 20.48 5.68 -7.57
N GLU A 2 21.21 4.82 -6.82
CA GLU A 2 21.21 4.87 -5.34
C GLU A 2 21.61 6.22 -4.73
N SER A 3 22.62 6.91 -5.28
CA SER A 3 23.11 8.18 -4.70
C SER A 3 22.09 9.33 -4.70
N LEU A 4 21.16 9.37 -5.66
CA LEU A 4 20.23 10.49 -5.80
C LEU A 4 19.07 10.40 -4.79
N ALA A 5 18.66 9.17 -4.46
CA ALA A 5 17.62 8.93 -3.47
C ALA A 5 18.13 9.24 -2.06
N TYR A 6 19.34 8.81 -1.72
CA TYR A 6 19.97 9.10 -0.44
C TYR A 6 20.21 10.60 -0.22
N ASP A 7 20.68 11.33 -1.24
CA ASP A 7 20.87 12.78 -1.14
C ASP A 7 19.55 13.53 -0.90
N ARG A 8 18.47 13.10 -1.55
CA ARG A 8 17.14 13.70 -1.34
C ARG A 8 16.58 13.41 0.03
N VAL A 9 16.79 12.21 0.58
CA VAL A 9 16.41 11.87 1.96
C VAL A 9 17.20 12.71 2.97
N ASN A 10 18.51 12.87 2.75
CA ASN A 10 19.36 13.71 3.62
C ASN A 10 18.98 15.20 3.57
N GLN A 11 18.46 15.70 2.45
CA GLN A 11 17.95 17.08 2.35
C GLN A 11 16.66 17.29 3.16
N LEU A 12 15.92 16.23 3.49
CA LEU A 12 14.67 16.30 4.24
C LEU A 12 14.90 16.21 5.76
N MET A 13 15.98 15.56 6.21
CA MET A 13 16.37 15.42 7.62
C MET A 13 16.36 16.73 8.45
N PRO A 14 16.91 17.87 7.96
CA PRO A 14 16.89 19.13 8.71
C PRO A 14 15.48 19.74 8.83
N LEU A 15 14.60 19.46 7.86
CA LEU A 15 13.21 19.92 7.87
C LEU A 15 12.36 19.11 8.85
N MET A 16 12.67 17.82 9.00
CA MET A 16 12.06 16.94 10.02
C MET A 16 12.38 17.42 11.44
N GLN A 17 13.65 17.69 11.72
CA GLN A 17 14.10 18.14 13.04
C GLN A 17 13.47 19.48 13.48
N ARG A 18 13.14 20.35 12.53
CA ARG A 18 12.48 21.64 12.79
C ARG A 18 10.98 21.53 13.08
N THR A 19 10.34 20.42 12.71
CA THR A 19 8.87 20.28 12.73
C THR A 19 8.37 19.38 13.87
N GLY A 20 9.27 18.65 14.55
CA GLY A 20 8.93 17.75 15.65
C GLY A 20 8.09 16.54 15.20
N SER A 21 7.49 15.80 16.15
CA SER A 21 6.79 14.52 15.88
C SER A 21 5.65 14.61 14.85
N LYS A 22 5.01 15.78 14.72
CA LYS A 22 3.99 16.02 13.68
C LYS A 22 4.58 16.07 12.27
N GLY A 23 5.80 16.59 12.11
CA GLY A 23 6.50 16.58 10.82
C GLY A 23 6.92 15.19 10.39
N ASP A 24 7.36 14.36 11.34
CA ASP A 24 7.72 12.97 11.10
C ASP A 24 6.52 12.13 10.64
N ALA A 25 5.34 12.33 11.25
CA ALA A 25 4.11 11.66 10.85
C ALA A 25 3.65 12.05 9.42
N VAL A 26 3.75 13.34 9.05
CA VAL A 26 3.39 13.82 7.70
C VAL A 26 4.35 13.30 6.65
N LEU A 27 5.66 13.30 6.93
CA LEU A 27 6.65 12.77 5.99
C LEU A 27 6.52 11.25 5.85
N GLY A 28 6.38 10.53 6.97
CA GLY A 28 6.15 9.09 7.00
C GLY A 28 4.91 8.69 6.21
N GLY A 29 3.78 9.39 6.43
CA GLY A 29 2.56 9.17 5.66
C GLY A 29 2.71 9.50 4.18
N SER A 30 3.49 10.53 3.83
CA SER A 30 3.79 10.86 2.42
C SER A 30 4.60 9.76 1.72
N ILE A 31 5.62 9.21 2.39
CA ILE A 31 6.41 8.07 1.88
C ILE A 31 5.53 6.82 1.75
N ALA A 32 4.68 6.57 2.75
CA ALA A 32 3.73 5.47 2.72
C ALA A 32 2.76 5.59 1.53
N ALA A 33 2.23 6.79 1.27
CA ALA A 33 1.32 7.04 0.16
C ALA A 33 1.97 6.82 -1.21
N VAL A 34 3.22 7.27 -1.39
CA VAL A 34 3.99 7.00 -2.60
C VAL A 34 4.22 5.49 -2.76
N THR A 35 4.60 4.82 -1.68
CA THR A 35 4.79 3.36 -1.66
C THR A 35 3.51 2.63 -2.08
N VAL A 36 2.37 2.96 -1.46
CA VAL A 36 1.05 2.40 -1.83
C VAL A 36 0.72 2.66 -3.30
N GLY A 37 0.97 3.88 -3.79
CA GLY A 37 0.76 4.22 -5.20
C GLY A 37 1.59 3.36 -6.15
N ILE A 38 2.87 3.14 -5.84
CA ILE A 38 3.76 2.27 -6.63
C ILE A 38 3.26 0.82 -6.63
N GLU A 39 2.86 0.30 -5.47
CA GLU A 39 2.33 -1.07 -5.37
C GLU A 39 1.00 -1.24 -6.11
N ILE A 40 0.13 -0.23 -6.12
CA ILE A 40 -1.09 -0.22 -6.95
C ILE A 40 -0.71 -0.32 -8.44
N LEU A 41 0.28 0.44 -8.90
CA LEU A 41 0.74 0.37 -10.30
C LEU A 41 1.33 -1.00 -10.63
N ARG A 42 2.11 -1.60 -9.72
CA ARG A 42 2.64 -2.97 -9.88
C ARG A 42 1.51 -3.99 -10.02
N LEU A 43 0.51 -3.93 -9.16
CA LEU A 43 -0.67 -4.79 -9.24
C LEU A 43 -1.42 -4.59 -10.57
N ARG A 44 -1.62 -3.34 -11.02
CA ARG A 44 -2.25 -3.04 -12.32
C ARG A 44 -1.47 -3.60 -13.50
N ASN A 45 -0.14 -3.51 -13.47
CA ASN A 45 0.72 -4.07 -14.50
C ASN A 45 0.66 -5.62 -14.49
N ALA A 46 0.65 -6.24 -13.32
CA ALA A 46 0.49 -7.69 -13.21
C ALA A 46 -0.84 -8.17 -13.82
N GLN A 47 -1.93 -7.42 -13.63
CA GLN A 47 -3.23 -7.74 -14.25
C GLN A 47 -3.24 -7.67 -15.79
N GLN A 48 -2.32 -6.91 -16.39
CA GLN A 48 -2.19 -6.81 -17.85
C GLN A 48 -1.33 -7.94 -18.44
N SER A 49 -0.61 -8.69 -17.60
CA SER A 49 0.19 -9.83 -18.03
C SER A 49 -0.69 -11.03 -18.31
N SER A 50 -0.56 -11.62 -19.51
CA SER A 50 -1.23 -12.87 -19.88
C SER A 50 -0.76 -14.09 -19.09
N ALA A 51 0.33 -13.96 -18.31
CA ALA A 51 0.84 -15.00 -17.44
C ALA A 51 0.03 -15.14 -16.13
N ILE A 52 -0.78 -14.15 -15.78
CA ILE A 52 -1.58 -14.18 -14.55
C ILE A 52 -2.92 -14.89 -14.82
N PRO A 53 -3.26 -15.93 -14.04
CA PRO A 53 -4.56 -16.58 -14.17
C PRO A 53 -5.72 -15.62 -13.86
N ALA A 54 -6.91 -15.92 -14.41
CA ALA A 54 -8.08 -15.04 -14.29
C ALA A 54 -8.55 -14.81 -12.85
N GLU A 55 -8.45 -15.83 -11.98
CA GLU A 55 -8.85 -15.72 -10.58
C GLU A 55 -8.01 -14.67 -9.82
N PRO A 56 -6.66 -14.72 -9.83
CA PRO A 56 -5.84 -13.64 -9.28
C PRO A 56 -6.11 -12.26 -9.86
N ALA A 57 -6.32 -12.15 -11.17
CA ALA A 57 -6.65 -10.87 -11.79
C ALA A 57 -7.97 -10.29 -11.24
N LEU A 58 -8.98 -11.12 -11.00
CA LEU A 58 -10.24 -10.70 -10.37
C LEU A 58 -10.06 -10.30 -8.90
N SER A 59 -9.29 -11.07 -8.13
CA SER A 59 -8.99 -10.77 -6.73
C SER A 59 -8.27 -9.43 -6.57
N ILE A 60 -7.27 -9.15 -7.42
CA ILE A 60 -6.59 -7.85 -7.46
C ILE A 60 -7.58 -6.73 -7.80
N THR A 61 -8.47 -6.93 -8.78
CA THR A 61 -9.48 -5.92 -9.16
C THR A 61 -10.39 -5.58 -7.99
N ASN A 62 -10.89 -6.61 -7.30
CA ASN A 62 -11.81 -6.45 -6.17
C ASN A 62 -11.11 -5.76 -4.99
N PHE A 63 -9.87 -6.13 -4.70
CA PHE A 63 -9.05 -5.47 -3.70
C PHE A 63 -8.85 -3.98 -4.03
N LEU A 64 -8.38 -3.65 -5.23
CA LEU A 64 -8.12 -2.25 -5.62
C LEU A 64 -9.41 -1.41 -5.60
N ARG A 65 -10.56 -2.01 -5.95
CA ARG A 65 -11.87 -1.35 -5.82
C ARG A 65 -12.24 -1.09 -4.36
N GLY A 66 -12.06 -2.08 -3.49
CA GLY A 66 -12.30 -1.96 -2.05
C GLY A 66 -11.41 -0.89 -1.43
N LEU A 67 -10.12 -0.93 -1.76
CA LEU A 67 -9.12 0.03 -1.30
C LEU A 67 -9.47 1.46 -1.73
N ALA A 68 -9.81 1.68 -3.01
CA ALA A 68 -10.22 3.00 -3.49
C ALA A 68 -11.46 3.52 -2.75
N ARG A 69 -12.41 2.64 -2.42
CA ARG A 69 -13.60 3.00 -1.65
C ARG A 69 -13.24 3.39 -0.21
N GLU A 70 -12.35 2.64 0.44
CA GLU A 70 -11.87 2.95 1.79
C GLU A 70 -11.10 4.29 1.83
N LEU A 71 -10.27 4.57 0.83
CA LEU A 71 -9.50 5.81 0.77
C LEU A 71 -10.35 7.04 0.43
N LEU A 72 -11.42 6.90 -0.37
CA LEU A 72 -12.20 8.04 -0.89
C LEU A 72 -13.49 8.33 -0.10
N PHE A 73 -14.17 7.31 0.41
CA PHE A 73 -15.56 7.42 0.87
C PHE A 73 -15.80 6.93 2.31
N ARG A 74 -14.75 6.82 3.13
CA ARG A 74 -14.85 6.30 4.49
C ARG A 74 -15.91 7.06 5.31
N ARG A 75 -16.80 6.32 5.95
CA ARG A 75 -17.68 6.86 7.00
C ARG A 75 -16.93 6.85 8.34
N PRO A 76 -17.01 7.92 9.15
CA PRO A 76 -16.47 7.92 10.50
C PRO A 76 -16.97 6.70 11.28
N GLY A 77 -16.05 5.91 11.85
CA GLY A 77 -16.37 4.70 12.62
C GLY A 77 -16.40 3.37 11.86
N GLU A 78 -16.22 3.34 10.52
CA GLU A 78 -16.02 2.07 9.81
C GLU A 78 -14.60 1.53 10.06
N PRO A 79 -14.45 0.26 10.50
CA PRO A 79 -13.14 -0.32 10.77
C PRO A 79 -12.33 -0.42 9.47
N GLN A 80 -11.12 0.13 9.51
CA GLN A 80 -10.15 0.21 8.39
C GLN A 80 -9.66 -1.18 7.92
N THR A 81 -10.13 -2.25 8.55
CA THR A 81 -9.50 -3.57 8.55
C THR A 81 -10.16 -4.57 7.61
N ALA A 82 -11.36 -4.32 7.08
CA ALA A 82 -12.06 -5.35 6.28
C ALA A 82 -11.33 -5.65 4.96
N THR A 83 -11.03 -4.63 4.14
CA THR A 83 -10.31 -4.84 2.87
C THR A 83 -8.86 -5.26 3.11
N ILE A 84 -8.22 -4.69 4.13
CA ILE A 84 -6.83 -4.98 4.50
C ILE A 84 -6.66 -6.43 5.01
N THR A 85 -7.58 -6.91 5.84
CA THR A 85 -7.58 -8.31 6.32
C THR A 85 -7.73 -9.27 5.15
N VAL A 86 -8.66 -9.00 4.24
CA VAL A 86 -8.87 -9.81 3.04
C VAL A 86 -7.61 -9.83 2.16
N ALA A 87 -6.94 -8.68 1.99
CA ALA A 87 -5.69 -8.59 1.22
C ALA A 87 -4.57 -9.45 1.82
N ARG A 88 -4.42 -9.40 3.15
CA ARG A 88 -3.42 -10.21 3.88
C ARG A 88 -3.71 -11.70 3.77
N GLN A 89 -4.96 -12.11 3.96
CA GLN A 89 -5.39 -13.51 3.82
C GLN A 89 -5.15 -14.01 2.40
N TYR A 90 -5.48 -13.20 1.39
CA TYR A 90 -5.25 -13.57 0.00
C TYR A 90 -3.75 -13.69 -0.33
N ALA A 91 -2.93 -12.75 0.13
CA ALA A 91 -1.49 -12.81 -0.04
C ALA A 91 -0.85 -14.02 0.67
N ALA A 92 -1.33 -14.39 1.86
CA ALA A 92 -0.91 -15.61 2.56
C ALA A 92 -1.25 -16.85 1.73
N GLY A 93 -2.49 -16.95 1.23
CA GLY A 93 -2.91 -18.05 0.39
C GLY A 93 -2.16 -18.16 -0.94
N ILE A 94 -1.69 -17.06 -1.52
CA ILE A 94 -0.81 -17.11 -2.71
C ILE A 94 0.54 -17.74 -2.37
N ALA A 95 1.16 -17.28 -1.27
CA ALA A 95 2.48 -17.77 -0.86
C ALA A 95 2.47 -19.28 -0.50
N GLU A 96 1.34 -19.80 -0.04
CA GLU A 96 1.16 -21.22 0.24
C GLU A 96 0.92 -22.07 -1.02
N ARG A 97 0.36 -21.49 -2.08
CA ARG A 97 -0.10 -22.24 -3.27
C ARG A 97 0.78 -22.08 -4.51
N SER A 98 1.70 -21.12 -4.52
CA SER A 98 2.49 -20.78 -5.71
C SER A 98 3.89 -20.29 -5.38
N GLU A 99 4.87 -20.84 -6.09
CA GLU A 99 6.26 -20.35 -6.10
C GLU A 99 6.57 -19.47 -7.32
N ALA A 100 5.57 -19.21 -8.18
CA ALA A 100 5.76 -18.40 -9.37
C ALA A 100 6.12 -16.95 -8.96
N ALA A 101 7.20 -16.41 -9.55
CA ALA A 101 7.72 -15.10 -9.19
C ALA A 101 6.66 -14.00 -9.27
N ASP A 102 5.83 -14.01 -10.31
CA ASP A 102 4.75 -13.02 -10.50
C ASP A 102 3.68 -13.12 -9.40
N MET A 103 3.34 -14.34 -8.97
CA MET A 103 2.37 -14.59 -7.90
C MET A 103 2.92 -14.13 -6.55
N LEU A 104 4.19 -14.43 -6.26
CA LEU A 104 4.87 -13.95 -5.06
C LEU A 104 4.98 -12.42 -5.05
N GLN A 105 5.19 -11.79 -6.20
CA GLN A 105 5.22 -10.34 -6.33
C GLN A 105 3.85 -9.72 -6.04
N ILE A 106 2.75 -10.30 -6.55
CA ILE A 106 1.39 -9.87 -6.21
C ILE A 106 1.17 -9.97 -4.70
N ALA A 107 1.55 -11.09 -4.09
CA ALA A 107 1.42 -11.30 -2.66
C ALA A 107 2.25 -10.30 -1.83
N ALA A 108 3.45 -9.94 -2.29
CA ALA A 108 4.28 -8.92 -1.65
C ALA A 108 3.62 -7.54 -1.73
N SER A 109 3.17 -7.13 -2.92
CA SER A 109 2.49 -5.85 -3.12
C SER A 109 1.26 -5.68 -2.23
N LEU A 110 0.44 -6.73 -2.11
CA LEU A 110 -0.73 -6.72 -1.21
C LEU A 110 -0.34 -6.55 0.27
N ARG A 111 0.73 -7.21 0.72
CA ARG A 111 1.23 -7.08 2.10
C ARG A 111 1.82 -5.70 2.38
N ILE A 112 2.56 -5.12 1.42
CA ILE A 112 3.13 -3.78 1.55
C ILE A 112 2.03 -2.73 1.68
N ILE A 113 0.98 -2.82 0.84
CA ILE A 113 -0.17 -1.90 0.92
C ILE A 113 -0.87 -2.04 2.29
N ALA A 114 -1.08 -3.28 2.74
CA ALA A 114 -1.69 -3.55 4.04
C ALA A 114 -0.88 -2.92 5.18
N ALA A 115 0.43 -3.18 5.23
CA ALA A 115 1.32 -2.64 6.26
C ALA A 115 1.34 -1.11 6.25
N ALA A 116 1.44 -0.48 5.07
CA ALA A 116 1.45 0.98 4.96
C ALA A 116 0.17 1.63 5.50
N ILE A 117 -0.99 1.00 5.31
CA ILE A 117 -2.27 1.52 5.80
C ILE A 117 -2.41 1.30 7.31
N GLU A 118 -1.92 0.18 7.83
CA GLU A 118 -1.91 -0.13 9.26
C GLU A 118 -0.92 0.75 10.05
N ASP A 119 0.26 1.06 9.48
CA ASP A 119 1.32 1.84 10.13
C ASP A 119 1.06 3.35 10.09
N PHE A 120 0.28 3.83 9.12
CA PHE A 120 -0.04 5.25 8.95
C PHE A 120 -1.56 5.53 8.88
N PRO A 121 -2.32 5.10 9.90
CA PRO A 121 -3.78 5.17 9.87
C PRO A 121 -4.24 6.63 9.72
N ASP A 122 -3.72 7.59 10.47
CA ASP A 122 -4.14 9.01 10.41
C ASP A 122 -3.92 9.67 9.04
N PHE A 123 -2.98 9.16 8.24
CA PHE A 123 -2.73 9.67 6.89
C PHE A 123 -3.74 9.11 5.88
N PHE A 124 -4.07 7.82 5.98
CA PHE A 124 -4.97 7.13 5.06
C PHE A 124 -6.45 7.16 5.50
N ALA A 125 -6.70 7.33 6.80
CA ALA A 125 -7.98 7.59 7.41
C ALA A 125 -8.08 9.07 7.72
N LYS A 126 -8.73 9.81 6.83
CA LYS A 126 -9.06 11.20 7.10
C LYS A 126 -10.19 11.24 8.15
N ASP A 127 -9.85 11.36 9.42
CA ASP A 127 -10.80 11.86 10.42
C ASP A 127 -11.10 13.32 10.05
N ARG A 128 -12.17 13.51 9.27
CA ARG A 128 -12.73 14.84 9.05
C ARG A 128 -13.32 15.30 10.38
N VAL A 129 -12.54 16.11 11.10
CA VAL A 129 -13.04 17.05 12.11
C VAL A 129 -14.13 17.92 11.51
#